data_AF-A0A1E1X1A1-F1
#
_entry.id   AF-A0A1E1X1A1-F1
#
_cell.length_a   1.000
_cell.length_b   1.000
_cell.length_c   1.000
_cell.angle_alpha   90.00
_cell.angle_beta   90.00
_cell.angle_gamma   90.00
#
_symmetry.space_group_name_H-M   'P 1'
#
loop_
_entity.id
_entity.type
_entity.pdbx_description
1 polymer ?
#
loop_
_entity_poly.entity_id
_entity_poly.type
_entity_poly.pdbx_seq_one_letter_code
_entity_poly.pdbx_strand_id
1 'polypeptide(L)'
;MEVETHVDKDCSALGSLFQYIVNDLKGGTPIWEDFLAKASKLHSQLKITASVSAAFLDSFQKVADMATNTKGATKEVGKALTRLCLR
;
A
#
# COMPACT_ATOMS: atom_id res chain seq x y z
N MET A 1 17.11 -22.88 -52.43
CA MET A 1 17.28 -21.41 -52.52
C MET A 1 16.07 -20.64 -51.98
N GLU A 2 14.82 -21.00 -52.30
CA GLU A 2 13.63 -20.32 -51.72
C GLU A 2 13.40 -20.61 -50.23
N VAL A 3 13.72 -21.81 -49.74
CA VAL A 3 13.58 -22.18 -48.31
C VAL A 3 14.57 -21.39 -47.42
N GLU A 4 15.79 -21.21 -47.90
CA GLU A 4 16.87 -20.51 -47.18
C GLU A 4 16.55 -19.01 -47.03
N THR A 5 15.97 -18.40 -48.08
CA THR A 5 15.52 -17.00 -48.06
C THR A 5 14.26 -16.75 -47.22
N HIS A 6 13.45 -17.78 -46.95
CA HIS A 6 12.33 -17.70 -45.99
C HIS A 6 12.83 -17.72 -44.55
N VAL A 7 13.77 -18.62 -44.25
CA VAL A 7 14.37 -18.74 -42.91
C VAL A 7 15.10 -17.46 -42.50
N ASP A 8 15.85 -16.82 -43.41
CA ASP A 8 16.55 -15.56 -43.12
C ASP A 8 15.60 -14.40 -42.79
N LYS A 9 14.43 -14.36 -43.45
CA LYS A 9 13.39 -13.36 -43.17
C LYS A 9 12.73 -13.59 -41.82
N ASP A 10 12.42 -14.84 -41.48
CA ASP A 10 11.84 -15.20 -40.19
C ASP A 10 12.82 -14.90 -39.04
N CYS A 11 14.12 -15.20 -39.23
CA CYS A 11 15.19 -14.85 -38.29
C CYS A 11 15.31 -13.34 -38.08
N SER A 12 15.20 -12.55 -39.16
CA SER A 12 15.25 -11.09 -39.10
C SER A 12 14.03 -10.49 -38.38
N ALA A 13 12.85 -11.06 -38.62
CA ALA A 13 11.62 -10.68 -37.92
C ALA A 13 11.70 -10.99 -36.42
N LEU A 14 12.21 -12.18 -36.06
CA LEU A 14 12.41 -12.59 -34.66
C LEU A 14 13.44 -11.69 -33.95
N GLY A 15 14.53 -11.34 -34.62
CA GLY A 15 15.53 -10.42 -34.08
C GLY A 15 14.96 -9.02 -33.81
N SER A 16 14.10 -8.53 -34.69
CA SER A 16 13.40 -7.25 -34.52
C SER A 16 12.43 -7.30 -33.34
N LEU A 17 11.65 -8.38 -33.22
CA LEU A 17 10.74 -8.60 -32.09
C LEU A 17 11.48 -8.63 -30.75
N PHE A 18 12.60 -9.36 -30.68
CA PHE A 18 13.44 -9.38 -29.48
C PHE A 18 13.91 -7.97 -29.09
N GLN A 19 14.35 -7.19 -30.07
CA GLN A 19 14.80 -5.82 -29.81
C GLN A 19 13.67 -4.91 -29.31
N TYR A 20 12.46 -5.07 -29.83
CA TYR A 20 11.28 -4.35 -29.33
C TYR A 20 10.99 -4.71 -27.87
N ILE A 21 10.94 -6.01 -27.54
CA ILE A 21 10.70 -6.47 -26.17
C ILE A 21 11.77 -5.92 -25.22
N VAL A 22 13.05 -5.98 -25.60
CA VAL A 22 14.14 -5.45 -24.78
C VAL A 22 14.01 -3.94 -24.56
N ASN A 23 13.61 -3.19 -25.59
CA ASN A 23 13.41 -1.74 -25.47
C ASN A 23 12.22 -1.41 -24.56
N ASP A 24 11.11 -2.14 -24.68
CA ASP A 24 9.95 -1.97 -23.81
C ASP A 24 10.28 -2.26 -22.35
N LEU A 25 11.02 -3.35 -22.10
CA LEU A 25 11.49 -3.70 -20.76
C LEU A 25 12.39 -2.61 -20.16
N LYS A 26 13.32 -2.07 -20.96
CA LYS A 26 14.18 -0.95 -20.55
C LYS A 26 13.38 0.32 -20.27
N GLY A 27 12.38 0.61 -21.10
CA GLY A 27 11.48 1.75 -20.93
C GLY A 27 10.58 1.65 -19.70
N GLY A 28 10.28 0.43 -19.24
CA GLY A 28 9.43 0.17 -18.09
C GLY A 28 10.08 0.44 -16.73
N THR A 29 11.42 0.40 -16.63
CA THR A 29 12.16 0.60 -15.36
C THR A 29 11.74 1.84 -14.57
N PRO A 30 11.73 3.07 -15.15
CA PRO A 30 11.35 4.28 -14.40
C PRO A 30 9.90 4.23 -13.89
N ILE A 31 9.01 3.53 -14.58
CA ILE A 31 7.60 3.37 -14.16
C ILE A 31 7.53 2.48 -12.91
N TRP A 32 8.27 1.37 -12.90
CA TRP A 32 8.36 0.48 -11.74
C TRP A 32 9.01 1.14 -10.53
N GLU A 33 10.07 1.93 -10.76
CA GLU A 33 10.73 2.70 -9.71
C GLU A 33 9.80 3.73 -9.07
N ASP A 34 9.04 4.48 -9.88
CA ASP A 34 8.05 5.44 -9.39
C ASP A 34 6.92 4.76 -8.61
N PHE A 35 6.41 3.64 -9.11
CA PHE A 35 5.41 2.84 -8.41
C PHE A 35 5.94 2.36 -7.05
N LEU A 36 7.15 1.78 -7.02
CA LEU A 36 7.77 1.29 -5.79
C LEU A 36 8.00 2.43 -4.78
N ALA A 37 8.43 3.59 -5.25
CA ALA A 37 8.63 4.77 -4.39
C ALA A 37 7.31 5.21 -3.74
N LYS A 38 6.23 5.29 -4.53
CA LYS A 38 4.89 5.66 -4.04
C LYS A 38 4.31 4.62 -3.08
N ALA A 39 4.45 3.33 -3.40
CA ALA A 39 4.03 2.24 -2.53
C ALA A 39 4.79 2.24 -1.19
N SER A 40 6.11 2.49 -1.23
CA SER A 40 6.92 2.60 -0.02
C SER A 40 6.49 3.78 0.85
N LYS A 41 6.23 4.94 0.24
CA LYS A 41 5.71 6.11 0.96
C LYS A 41 4.35 5.83 1.61
N LEU A 42 3.43 5.20 0.87
CA LEU A 42 2.13 4.80 1.40
C LEU A 42 2.30 3.86 2.61
N HIS A 43 3.14 2.84 2.49
CA HIS A 43 3.42 1.91 3.59
C HIS A 43 3.94 2.63 4.83
N SER A 44 4.90 3.54 4.68
CA SER A 44 5.41 4.35 5.80
C SER A 44 4.30 5.19 6.45
N GLN A 45 3.44 5.83 5.65
CA GLN A 45 2.34 6.63 6.18
C GLN A 45 1.27 5.77 6.87
N LEU A 46 0.99 4.56 6.38
CA LEU A 46 0.08 3.63 7.06
C LEU A 46 0.63 3.21 8.43
N LYS A 47 1.94 2.95 8.53
CA LYS A 47 2.60 2.66 9.82
C LYS A 47 2.50 3.83 10.80
N ILE A 48 2.74 5.05 10.31
CA ILE A 48 2.59 6.27 11.12
C ILE A 48 1.13 6.43 11.56
N THR A 49 0.18 6.27 10.63
CA THR A 49 -1.26 6.35 10.89
C THR A 49 -1.68 5.39 12.00
N ALA A 50 -1.26 4.13 11.91
CA ALA A 50 -1.55 3.13 12.95
C ALA A 50 -1.01 3.57 14.33
N SER A 51 0.22 4.08 14.38
CA SER A 51 0.85 4.58 15.61
C SER A 51 0.09 5.77 16.20
N VAL A 52 -0.23 6.79 15.40
CA VAL A 52 -0.95 7.98 15.89
C VAL A 52 -2.40 7.68 16.25
N SER A 53 -3.04 6.74 15.54
CA SER A 53 -4.37 6.23 15.91
C SER A 53 -4.34 5.53 17.27
N ALA A 54 -3.32 4.71 17.55
CA ALA A 54 -3.17 4.08 18.85
C ALA A 54 -3.00 5.13 19.98
N ALA A 55 -2.13 6.13 19.77
CA ALA A 55 -1.93 7.21 20.74
C ALA A 55 -3.20 8.06 20.97
N PHE A 56 -4.01 8.26 19.93
CA PHE A 56 -5.33 8.87 20.04
C PHE A 56 -6.28 8.03 20.88
N LEU A 57 -6.37 6.72 20.61
CA LEU A 57 -7.23 5.80 21.37
C LEU A 57 -6.82 5.69 22.84
N ASP A 58 -5.53 5.72 23.14
CA ASP A 58 -5.03 5.78 24.53
C ASP A 58 -5.53 7.03 25.25
N SER A 59 -5.50 8.17 24.56
CA SER A 59 -5.98 9.44 25.12
C SER A 59 -7.50 9.45 25.26
N PHE A 60 -8.22 8.87 24.29
CA PHE A 60 -9.66 8.68 24.34
C PHE A 60 -10.07 7.75 25.51
N GLN A 61 -9.29 6.69 25.75
CA GLN A 61 -9.53 5.76 26.86
C GLN A 61 -9.41 6.47 28.22
N LYS A 62 -8.46 7.40 28.38
CA LYS A 62 -8.38 8.23 29.61
C LYS A 62 -9.66 9.03 29.86
N VAL A 63 -10.30 9.54 28.80
CA VAL A 63 -11.60 10.24 28.89
C VAL A 63 -12.71 9.26 29.29
N ALA A 64 -12.72 8.05 28.71
CA ALA A 64 -13.67 7.00 29.06
C ALA A 64 -13.52 6.55 30.53
N ASP A 65 -12.29 6.42 31.02
CA ASP A 65 -11.99 6.04 32.40
C ASP A 65 -12.41 7.14 33.38
N MET A 66 -12.12 8.40 33.06
CA MET A 66 -12.59 9.55 33.83
C MET A 66 -14.12 9.53 33.97
N ALA A 67 -14.85 9.30 32.87
CA ALA A 67 -16.30 9.19 32.91
C ALA A 67 -16.77 7.97 33.71
N THR A 68 -16.10 6.83 33.60
CA THR A 68 -16.45 5.58 34.32
C THR A 68 -16.28 5.70 35.83
N ASN A 69 -15.37 6.56 36.29
CA ASN A 69 -15.15 6.84 37.71
C ASN A 69 -16.20 7.77 38.34
N THR A 70 -17.16 8.28 37.56
CA THR A 70 -18.28 9.07 38.06
C THR A 70 -19.44 8.20 38.57
N LYS A 71 -20.54 8.84 39.03
CA LYS A 71 -21.77 8.17 39.48
C LYS A 71 -22.91 8.41 38.48
N GLY A 72 -23.90 7.51 38.46
CA GLY A 72 -25.11 7.67 37.64
C GLY A 72 -24.85 7.49 36.13
N ALA A 73 -25.60 8.21 35.30
CA ALA A 73 -25.61 8.02 33.84
C ALA A 73 -24.23 8.25 33.18
N THR A 74 -23.43 9.18 33.71
CA THR A 74 -22.08 9.49 33.18
C THR A 74 -21.14 8.28 33.27
N LYS A 75 -21.31 7.41 34.26
CA LYS A 75 -20.59 6.13 34.35
C LYS A 75 -20.94 5.19 33.20
N GLU A 76 -22.22 5.11 32.83
CA GLU A 76 -22.66 4.25 31.72
C GLU A 76 -22.18 4.79 30.37
N VAL A 77 -22.08 6.11 30.23
CA VAL A 77 -21.40 6.76 29.09
C VAL A 77 -19.94 6.34 29.03
N GLY A 78 -19.19 6.43 30.14
CA GLY A 78 -17.80 6.00 30.20
C GLY A 78 -17.60 4.55 29.76
N LYS A 79 -18.45 3.62 30.26
CA LYS A 79 -18.43 2.21 29.82
C LYS A 79 -18.71 2.04 28.33
N ALA A 80 -19.61 2.85 27.75
CA ALA A 80 -19.88 2.82 26.32
C ALA A 80 -18.68 3.31 25.50
N LEU A 81 -17.99 4.34 25.98
CA LEU A 81 -16.76 4.85 25.36
C LEU A 81 -15.62 3.82 25.43
N THR A 82 -15.42 3.13 26.55
CA THR A 82 -14.41 2.05 26.64
C THR A 82 -14.67 0.93 25.62
N ARG A 83 -15.93 0.55 25.38
CA ARG A 83 -16.26 -0.44 24.34
C ARG A 83 -15.96 0.03 22.93
N LEU A 84 -15.87 1.34 22.70
CA LEU A 84 -15.48 1.89 21.39
C LEU A 84 -13.97 1.77 21.19
N CYS A 85 -13.16 1.99 22.23
CA CYS A 85 -11.70 1.89 22.13
C CYS A 85 -11.16 0.46 21.97
N LEU A 86 -11.89 -0.54 22.50
CA LEU A 86 -11.46 -1.94 22.50
C LEU A 86 -11.86 -2.73 21.24
N ARG A 87 -12.58 -2.10 20.31
CA ARG A 87 -13.04 -2.70 19.05
C ARG A 87 -12.23 -2.18 17.88
#